data_AF-A0A1F6CD63-F1
#
_entry.id   AF-A0A1F6CD63-F1
#
_cell.length_a   1.000
_cell.length_b   1.000
_cell.length_c   1.000
_cell.angle_alpha   90.00
_cell.angle_beta   90.00
_cell.angle_gamma   90.00
#
_symmetry.space_group_name_H-M   'P 1'
#
loop_
_entity.id
_entity.type
_entity.pdbx_description
1 polymer ?
#
loop_
_entity_poly.entity_id
_entity_poly.type
_entity_poly.pdbx_seq_one_letter_code
_entity_poly.pdbx_strand_id
1 'polypeptide(L)'
;MSVSLLVYLYAFIAGGLITVAITFFELSGLPTLSGIAAIMPVFTWLSYLFIGHADGGTEVSRHAMFVMLGTLFAWLPYMLTIYFLAPRIGSTRSVLIAMAVFSILALIFIKIYKI
;
A
#
# COMPACT_ATOMS: atom_id res chain seq x y z
N MET A 1 3.03 -26.35 4.76
CA MET A 1 3.05 -26.28 3.28
C MET A 1 4.20 -25.38 2.86
N SER A 2 5.05 -25.81 1.91
CA SER A 2 6.09 -24.95 1.34
C SER A 2 5.44 -23.98 0.34
N VAL A 3 5.52 -22.66 0.61
CA VAL A 3 5.13 -21.64 -0.37
C VAL A 3 6.07 -21.76 -1.56
N SER A 4 5.53 -21.93 -2.78
CA SER A 4 6.36 -22.11 -3.97
C SER A 4 7.02 -20.80 -4.39
N LEU A 5 8.24 -20.86 -4.92
CA LEU A 5 8.95 -19.68 -5.48
C LEU A 5 8.07 -18.91 -6.49
N LEU A 6 7.23 -19.62 -7.22
CA LEU A 6 6.31 -19.08 -8.20
C LEU A 6 5.33 -18.05 -7.60
N VAL A 7 4.89 -18.26 -6.35
CA VAL A 7 4.02 -17.32 -5.63
C VAL A 7 4.69 -15.97 -5.41
N TYR A 8 5.93 -15.99 -4.94
CA TYR A 8 6.70 -14.76 -4.72
C TYR A 8 7.03 -14.04 -6.03
N LEU A 9 7.28 -14.80 -7.10
CA LEU A 9 7.49 -14.23 -8.43
C LEU A 9 6.23 -13.53 -8.96
N TYR A 10 5.05 -14.14 -8.82
CA TYR A 10 3.80 -13.48 -9.21
C TYR A 10 3.54 -12.21 -8.39
N ALA A 11 3.77 -12.25 -7.08
CA ALA A 11 3.63 -11.07 -6.21
C ALA A 11 4.57 -9.94 -6.65
N PHE A 12 5.84 -10.26 -6.93
CA PHE A 12 6.83 -9.30 -7.39
C PHE A 12 6.45 -8.70 -8.75
N ILE A 13 6.10 -9.53 -9.73
CA ILE A 13 5.74 -9.09 -11.08
C ILE A 13 4.51 -8.18 -11.05
N ALA A 14 3.46 -8.57 -10.33
CA ALA A 14 2.25 -7.77 -10.26
C ALA A 14 2.49 -6.40 -9.59
N GLY A 15 3.24 -6.37 -8.47
CA GLY A 15 3.63 -5.10 -7.84
C GLY A 15 4.51 -4.22 -8.73
N GLY A 16 5.48 -4.84 -9.41
CA GLY A 16 6.36 -4.16 -10.36
C GLY A 16 5.62 -3.58 -11.56
N LEU A 17 4.73 -4.37 -12.18
CA LEU A 17 3.93 -3.93 -13.34
C LEU A 17 3.05 -2.73 -13.03
N ILE A 18 2.41 -2.71 -11.86
CA ILE A 18 1.56 -1.57 -11.49
C ILE A 18 2.42 -0.33 -11.20
N THR A 19 3.58 -0.49 -10.56
CA THR A 19 4.54 0.61 -10.35
C THR A 19 5.03 1.20 -11.68
N VAL A 20 5.32 0.33 -12.66
CA VAL A 20 5.69 0.73 -14.02
C VAL A 20 4.52 1.44 -14.70
N ALA A 21 3.30 0.94 -14.59
CA ALA A 21 2.12 1.55 -15.20
C ALA A 21 1.86 2.96 -14.66
N ILE A 22 1.93 3.16 -13.33
CA ILE A 22 1.81 4.48 -12.70
C ILE A 22 2.82 5.45 -13.32
N THR A 23 4.10 5.06 -13.32
CA THR A 23 5.19 5.91 -13.82
C THR A 23 5.06 6.18 -15.32
N PHE A 24 4.72 5.15 -16.11
CA PHE A 24 4.51 5.26 -17.55
C PHE A 24 3.40 6.24 -17.88
N PHE A 25 2.23 6.13 -17.23
CA PHE A 25 1.11 7.03 -17.47
C PHE A 25 1.42 8.46 -17.03
N GLU A 26 2.10 8.64 -15.89
CA GLU A 26 2.50 9.97 -15.41
C GLU A 26 3.44 10.66 -16.42
N LEU A 27 4.51 9.96 -16.84
CA LEU A 27 5.50 10.48 -17.79
C LEU A 27 4.95 10.64 -19.20
N SER A 28 3.88 9.92 -19.55
CA SER A 28 3.19 10.05 -20.84
C SER A 28 2.12 11.15 -20.86
N GLY A 29 1.98 11.94 -19.78
CA GLY A 29 1.01 13.03 -19.70
C GLY A 29 -0.43 12.56 -19.46
N LEU A 30 -0.62 11.36 -18.89
CA LEU A 30 -1.93 10.76 -18.57
C LEU A 30 -2.12 10.65 -17.04
N PRO A 31 -2.14 11.76 -16.29
CA PRO A 31 -2.11 11.76 -14.82
C PRO A 31 -3.36 11.11 -14.19
N THR A 32 -4.51 11.16 -14.85
CA THR A 32 -5.72 10.48 -14.37
C THR A 32 -5.56 8.95 -14.38
N LEU A 33 -4.92 8.39 -15.41
CA LEU A 33 -4.66 6.94 -15.49
C LEU A 33 -3.57 6.52 -14.50
N SER A 34 -2.54 7.36 -14.32
CA SER A 34 -1.55 7.21 -13.26
C SER A 34 -2.20 7.14 -11.88
N GLY A 35 -3.11 8.07 -11.57
CA GLY A 35 -3.88 8.08 -10.33
C GLY A 35 -4.75 6.84 -10.14
N ILE A 36 -5.45 6.37 -11.18
CA ILE A 36 -6.25 5.13 -11.13
C ILE A 36 -5.35 3.92 -10.85
N ALA A 37 -4.19 3.84 -11.51
CA ALA A 37 -3.23 2.76 -11.27
C ALA A 37 -2.67 2.82 -9.82
N ALA A 38 -2.46 4.01 -9.27
CA ALA A 38 -1.93 4.21 -7.93
C ALA A 38 -2.92 3.84 -6.80
N ILE A 39 -4.23 3.90 -7.04
CA ILE A 39 -5.24 3.47 -6.06
C ILE A 39 -5.52 1.97 -6.10
N MET A 40 -4.97 1.23 -7.08
CA MET A 40 -5.19 -0.21 -7.14
C MET A 40 -4.62 -0.91 -5.90
N PRO A 41 -5.42 -1.76 -5.21
CA PRO A 41 -5.01 -2.43 -3.99
C PRO A 41 -4.15 -3.67 -4.27
N VAL A 42 -3.06 -3.52 -5.03
CA VAL A 42 -2.26 -4.65 -5.57
C VAL A 42 -1.68 -5.51 -4.46
N PHE A 43 -1.10 -4.88 -3.44
CA PHE A 43 -0.49 -5.58 -2.31
C PHE A 43 -1.52 -6.37 -1.52
N THR A 44 -2.71 -5.82 -1.30
CA THR A 44 -3.75 -6.46 -0.49
C THR A 44 -4.54 -7.50 -1.28
N TRP A 45 -4.82 -7.27 -2.56
CA TRP A 45 -5.37 -8.30 -3.47
C TRP A 45 -4.55 -9.59 -3.38
N LEU A 46 -3.23 -9.48 -3.62
CA LEU A 46 -2.41 -10.69 -3.79
C LEU A 46 -2.24 -11.39 -2.45
N SER A 47 -2.01 -10.60 -1.41
CA SER A 47 -1.93 -11.10 -0.05
C SER A 47 -3.22 -11.83 0.37
N TYR A 48 -4.40 -11.34 0.00
CA TYR A 48 -5.67 -12.00 0.35
C TYR A 48 -5.89 -13.32 -0.36
N LEU A 49 -5.41 -13.48 -1.59
CA LEU A 49 -5.45 -14.78 -2.26
C LEU A 49 -4.60 -15.82 -1.52
N PHE A 50 -3.43 -15.41 -1.02
CA PHE A 50 -2.55 -16.29 -0.24
C PHE A 50 -3.07 -16.58 1.16
N ILE A 51 -3.50 -15.55 1.89
CA ILE A 51 -4.10 -15.69 3.22
C ILE A 51 -5.35 -16.56 3.13
N GLY A 52 -6.22 -16.32 2.15
CA GLY A 52 -7.43 -17.11 1.95
C GLY A 52 -7.16 -18.57 1.62
N HIS A 53 -6.09 -18.86 0.88
CA HIS A 53 -5.68 -20.23 0.58
C HIS A 53 -5.05 -20.94 1.80
N ALA A 54 -4.31 -20.22 2.64
CA ALA A 54 -3.63 -20.78 3.80
C ALA A 54 -4.57 -20.97 5.00
N ASP A 55 -5.35 -19.94 5.33
CA ASP A 55 -6.06 -19.82 6.62
C ASP A 55 -7.57 -19.56 6.46
N GLY A 56 -8.07 -19.45 5.22
CA GLY A 56 -9.50 -19.31 4.92
C GLY A 56 -10.05 -17.89 4.96
N GLY A 57 -11.34 -17.75 4.64
CA GLY A 57 -12.00 -16.45 4.46
C GLY A 57 -12.13 -15.60 5.72
N THR A 58 -12.19 -16.22 6.90
CA THR A 58 -12.26 -15.50 8.18
C THR A 58 -10.99 -14.68 8.44
N GLU A 59 -9.81 -15.25 8.18
CA GLU A 59 -8.55 -14.52 8.35
C GLU A 59 -8.37 -13.43 7.29
N VAL A 60 -8.83 -13.65 6.06
CA VAL A 60 -8.90 -12.58 5.04
C VAL A 60 -9.75 -11.41 5.54
N SER A 61 -10.92 -11.68 6.12
CA SER A 61 -11.81 -10.65 6.66
C SER A 61 -11.18 -9.88 7.83
N ARG A 62 -10.55 -10.60 8.78
CA ARG A 62 -9.83 -9.98 9.90
C ARG A 62 -8.68 -9.10 9.42
N HIS A 63 -7.90 -9.58 8.45
CA HIS A 63 -6.83 -8.81 7.85
C HIS A 63 -7.36 -7.58 7.09
N ALA A 64 -8.46 -7.73 6.36
CA ALA A 64 -9.11 -6.62 5.67
C ALA A 64 -9.61 -5.53 6.63
N MET A 65 -10.18 -5.92 7.77
CA MET A 65 -10.56 -4.98 8.83
C MET A 65 -9.34 -4.22 9.37
N PHE A 66 -8.24 -4.92 9.65
CA PHE A 66 -6.99 -4.29 10.09
C PHE A 66 -6.48 -3.28 9.05
N VAL A 67 -6.40 -3.69 7.78
CA VAL A 67 -5.94 -2.82 6.69
C VAL A 67 -6.85 -1.59 6.53
N MET A 68 -8.17 -1.77 6.60
CA MET A 68 -9.13 -0.67 6.49
C MET A 68 -8.89 0.37 7.59
N LEU A 69 -8.81 -0.07 8.85
CA LEU A 69 -8.62 0.84 9.99
C LEU A 69 -7.21 1.45 10.00
N GLY A 70 -6.19 0.67 9.67
CA GLY A 70 -4.82 1.16 9.50
C GLY A 70 -4.70 2.18 8.37
N THR A 71 -5.47 2.03 7.29
CA THR A 71 -5.52 3.01 6.18
C THR A 71 -6.07 4.34 6.67
N LEU A 72 -7.17 4.33 7.43
CA LEU A 72 -7.73 5.56 7.99
C LEU A 72 -6.76 6.23 8.97
N PHE A 73 -6.07 5.45 9.79
CA PHE A 73 -5.23 5.98 10.86
C PHE A 73 -3.84 6.42 10.39
N ALA A 74 -3.18 5.66 9.52
CA ALA A 74 -1.79 5.91 9.12
C ALA A 74 -1.65 6.36 7.66
N TRP A 75 -2.42 5.77 6.73
CA TRP A 75 -2.28 6.09 5.30
C TRP A 75 -2.84 7.48 4.96
N LEU A 76 -3.99 7.87 5.52
CA LEU A 76 -4.55 9.21 5.27
C LEU A 76 -3.58 10.32 5.72
N PRO A 77 -3.03 10.31 6.96
CA PRO A 77 -2.02 11.29 7.35
C PRO A 77 -0.74 11.24 6.50
N TYR A 78 -0.30 10.06 6.07
CA TYR A 78 0.81 9.90 5.13
C TYR A 78 0.55 10.66 3.82
N MET A 79 -0.60 10.46 3.20
CA MET A 79 -0.95 11.13 1.94
C MET A 79 -1.14 12.63 2.10
N LEU A 80 -1.77 13.07 3.19
CA LEU A 80 -1.90 14.49 3.51
C LEU A 80 -0.52 15.13 3.68
N THR A 81 0.42 14.44 4.33
CA THR A 81 1.81 14.91 4.46
C THR A 81 2.44 15.12 3.08
N ILE A 82 2.27 14.18 2.14
CA ILE A 82 2.78 14.35 0.77
C ILE A 82 2.10 15.52 0.07
N TYR A 83 0.77 15.58 0.09
CA TYR A 83 -0.02 16.61 -0.56
C TYR A 83 0.38 18.02 -0.10
N PHE A 84 0.60 18.22 1.20
CA PHE A 84 1.00 19.52 1.74
C PHE A 84 2.49 19.79 1.58
N LEU A 85 3.38 18.81 1.79
CA LEU A 85 4.81 19.11 1.81
C LEU A 85 5.45 19.09 0.41
N ALA A 86 4.97 18.28 -0.54
CA ALA A 86 5.60 18.16 -1.85
C ALA A 86 5.74 19.50 -2.60
N PRO A 87 4.72 20.40 -2.63
CA PRO A 87 4.86 21.71 -3.26
C PRO A 87 5.80 22.68 -2.53
N ARG A 88 6.13 22.41 -1.26
CA ARG A 88 6.88 23.33 -0.38
C ARG A 88 8.35 22.97 -0.25
N ILE A 89 8.66 21.66 -0.20
CA ILE A 89 10.01 21.16 0.09
C ILE A 89 10.51 20.15 -0.95
N GLY A 90 9.74 19.92 -2.02
CA GLY A 90 10.04 18.97 -3.08
C GLY A 90 9.64 17.53 -2.75
N SER A 91 9.47 16.72 -3.80
CA SER A 91 8.92 15.37 -3.71
C SER A 91 9.76 14.43 -2.85
N THR A 92 11.09 14.40 -3.03
CA THR A 92 11.97 13.48 -2.30
C THR A 92 11.91 13.68 -0.79
N ARG A 93 12.02 14.92 -0.31
CA ARG A 93 11.97 15.24 1.13
C ARG A 93 10.58 14.97 1.69
N SER A 94 9.54 15.34 0.94
CA SER A 94 8.16 15.10 1.32
C SER A 94 7.84 13.61 1.51
N VAL A 95 8.29 12.75 0.60
CA VAL A 95 8.09 11.29 0.69
C VAL A 95 8.83 10.73 1.90
N LEU A 96 10.07 11.13 2.16
CA LEU A 96 10.83 10.68 3.33
C LEU A 96 10.12 11.04 4.65
N ILE A 97 9.62 12.27 4.77
CA ILE A 97 8.87 12.71 5.96
C ILE A 97 7.56 11.94 6.08
N ALA A 98 6.82 11.78 4.98
CA ALA A 98 5.58 11.03 4.98
C ALA A 98 5.81 9.57 5.42
N MET A 99 6.87 8.91 4.95
CA MET A 99 7.23 7.56 5.37
C MET A 99 7.50 7.46 6.88
N ALA A 100 8.14 8.48 7.46
CA ALA A 100 8.32 8.55 8.91
C ALA A 100 6.97 8.71 9.64
N VAL A 101 6.10 9.61 9.16
CA VAL A 101 4.73 9.80 9.70
C VAL A 101 3.94 8.50 9.65
N PHE A 102 3.92 7.82 8.51
CA PHE A 102 3.25 6.54 8.33
C PHE A 102 3.76 5.51 9.35
N SER A 103 5.08 5.35 9.45
CA SER A 103 5.69 4.35 10.33
C SER A 103 5.37 4.59 11.80
N ILE A 104 5.45 5.84 12.26
CA ILE A 104 5.12 6.22 13.64
C ILE A 104 3.64 5.94 13.93
N LEU A 105 2.74 6.36 13.04
CA LEU A 105 1.30 6.16 13.22
C LEU A 105 0.90 4.68 13.13
N ALA A 106 1.53 3.90 12.24
CA ALA A 106 1.31 2.46 12.16
C ALA A 106 1.73 1.74 13.44
N LEU A 107 2.88 2.10 14.03
CA LEU A 107 3.33 1.54 15.31
C LEU A 107 2.39 1.91 16.47
N ILE A 108 1.91 3.16 16.50
CA ILE A 108 0.89 3.60 17.46
C ILE A 108 -0.40 2.81 17.26
N PHE A 109 -0.84 2.66 16.01
CA PHE A 109 -2.03 1.89 15.66
C PHE A 109 -1.93 0.46 16.17
N ILE A 110 -0.83 -0.25 15.90
CA ILE A 110 -0.60 -1.63 16.40
C ILE A 110 -0.69 -1.69 17.93
N LYS A 111 -0.13 -0.70 18.64
CA LYS A 111 -0.17 -0.68 20.10
C LYS A 111 -1.59 -0.51 20.66
N ILE A 112 -2.44 0.26 19.96
CA ILE A 112 -3.83 0.53 20.36
C ILE A 112 -4.75 -0.61 19.91
N TYR A 113 -4.51 -1.12 18.70
CA TYR A 113 -5.27 -2.16 18.04
C TYR A 113 -4.87 -3.53 18.63
N LYS A 114 -5.39 -3.81 19.83
CA LYS A 114 -5.17 -5.04 20.60
C LYS A 114 -5.86 -6.25 19.96
N ILE A 115 -5.33 -6.76 18.84
CA ILE A 115 -5.77 -7.99 18.18
C ILE A 115 -4.58 -8.85 17.82
#